data_AF-A0A6H2A6D2-F1
#
_entry.id   AF-A0A6H2A6D2-F1
#
_cell.length_a   1.000
_cell.length_b   1.000
_cell.length_c   1.000
_cell.angle_alpha   90.00
_cell.angle_beta   90.00
_cell.angle_gamma   90.00
#
_symmetry.space_group_name_H-M   'P 1'
#
loop_
_entity.id
_entity.type
_entity.pdbx_description
1 polymer ?
#
loop_
_entity_poly.entity_id
_entity_poly.type
_entity_poly.pdbx_seq_one_letter_code
_entity_poly.pdbx_strand_id
1 'polypeptide(L)'
;MSKTITVSDETYELIKDQVEKESLKEEKKVGIVIKTLTGSVLFKSSKTTIKETVEKAVEEGANLRDADLGGADLGGANFFHAKFYGKGGTTKIGKNQVDSFMLALGIIVED
;
A
#
# COMPACT_ATOMS: atom_id res chain seq x y z
N MET A 1 -14.77 -6.63 -36.73
CA MET A 1 -15.70 -5.93 -37.63
C MET A 1 -16.15 -4.67 -36.91
N SER A 2 -15.68 -3.50 -37.32
CA SER A 2 -16.22 -2.22 -36.83
C SER A 2 -17.31 -1.74 -37.78
N LYS A 3 -18.31 -1.06 -37.25
CA LYS A 3 -19.33 -0.33 -38.02
C LYS A 3 -19.26 1.13 -37.62
N THR A 4 -19.23 2.01 -38.61
CA THR A 4 -19.24 3.46 -38.41
C THR A 4 -20.63 3.98 -38.73
N ILE A 5 -21.17 4.80 -37.83
CA ILE A 5 -22.46 5.48 -38.00
C ILE A 5 -22.19 6.97 -37.91
N THR A 6 -22.63 7.73 -38.91
CA THR A 6 -22.56 9.19 -38.94
C THR A 6 -23.88 9.77 -38.46
N VAL A 7 -23.83 10.73 -37.54
CA VAL A 7 -25.00 11.42 -36.97
C VAL A 7 -24.88 12.93 -37.17
N SER A 8 -25.99 13.66 -37.06
CA SER A 8 -25.98 15.12 -37.07
C SER A 8 -25.45 15.69 -35.75
N ASP A 9 -24.99 16.95 -35.77
CA ASP A 9 -24.47 17.64 -34.58
C ASP A 9 -25.53 17.74 -33.46
N GLU A 10 -26.80 18.05 -33.81
CA GLU A 10 -27.90 18.05 -32.84
C GLU A 10 -28.11 16.69 -32.19
N THR A 11 -28.01 15.62 -32.98
CA THR A 11 -28.16 14.25 -32.45
C THR A 11 -26.99 13.91 -31.56
N TYR A 12 -25.76 14.29 -31.94
CA TYR A 12 -24.56 14.11 -31.13
C TYR A 12 -24.69 14.80 -29.78
N GLU A 13 -25.13 16.05 -29.74
CA GLU A 13 -25.31 16.81 -28.49
C GLU A 13 -26.34 16.20 -27.54
N LEU A 14 -27.39 15.55 -28.06
CA LEU A 14 -28.41 14.86 -27.26
C LEU A 14 -27.94 13.52 -26.68
N ILE A 15 -26.99 12.85 -27.34
CA ILE A 15 -26.53 11.51 -26.96
C ILE A 15 -25.09 11.47 -26.44
N LYS A 16 -24.32 12.56 -26.52
CA LYS A 16 -22.90 12.60 -26.13
C LYS A 16 -22.72 12.13 -24.69
N ASP A 17 -23.61 12.52 -23.79
CA ASP A 17 -23.58 12.09 -22.39
C ASP A 17 -23.76 10.58 -22.24
N GLN A 18 -24.45 9.90 -23.15
CA GLN A 18 -24.64 8.45 -23.12
C GLN A 18 -23.42 7.71 -23.67
N VAL A 19 -22.78 8.26 -24.71
CA VAL A 19 -21.56 7.73 -25.32
C VAL A 19 -20.33 7.98 -24.43
N GLU A 20 -20.26 9.13 -23.78
CA GLU A 20 -19.18 9.53 -22.87
C GLU A 20 -19.35 8.91 -21.47
N LYS A 21 -20.56 8.61 -21.01
CA LYS A 21 -20.76 7.85 -19.75
C LYS A 21 -20.28 6.40 -19.85
N GLU A 22 -20.22 5.82 -21.05
CA GLU A 22 -19.61 4.50 -21.25
C GLU A 22 -18.08 4.52 -21.10
N SER A 23 -17.42 5.66 -21.36
CA SER A 23 -15.97 5.83 -21.11
C SER A 23 -15.65 6.29 -19.67
N LEU A 24 -16.66 6.71 -18.90
CA LEU A 24 -16.58 7.04 -17.47
C LEU A 24 -17.21 5.97 -16.57
N LYS A 25 -17.24 4.70 -16.99
CA LYS A 25 -17.13 3.64 -16.00
C LYS A 25 -15.77 3.83 -15.36
N GLU A 26 -15.72 4.54 -14.24
CA GLU A 26 -14.57 4.52 -13.33
C GLU A 26 -14.25 3.03 -13.12
N GLU A 27 -13.28 2.53 -13.89
CA GLU A 27 -12.60 1.29 -13.56
C GLU A 27 -12.15 1.51 -12.14
N LYS A 28 -12.80 0.81 -11.21
CA LYS A 28 -12.53 0.91 -9.79
C LYS A 28 -11.07 0.54 -9.63
N LYS A 29 -10.17 1.53 -9.68
CA LYS A 29 -8.73 1.33 -9.60
C LYS A 29 -8.52 0.60 -8.29
N VAL A 30 -8.20 -0.69 -8.38
CA VAL A 30 -7.93 -1.55 -7.24
C VAL A 30 -6.63 -1.05 -6.64
N GLY A 31 -6.75 -0.06 -5.78
CA GLY A 31 -5.66 0.57 -5.06
C GLY A 31 -5.65 0.11 -3.61
N ILE A 32 -4.46 0.01 -3.04
CA ILE A 32 -4.28 -0.32 -1.62
C ILE A 32 -4.31 0.96 -0.78
N VAL A 33 -4.92 0.85 0.39
CA VAL A 33 -4.99 1.91 1.41
C VAL A 33 -4.32 1.40 2.69
N ILE A 34 -3.32 2.12 3.17
CA ILE A 34 -2.69 1.87 4.48
C ILE A 34 -3.47 2.67 5.52
N LYS A 35 -3.87 2.01 6.61
CA LYS A 35 -4.67 2.60 7.68
C LYS A 35 -4.05 2.36 9.05
N THR A 36 -4.46 3.16 10.02
CA THR A 36 -4.28 2.85 11.44
C THR A 36 -5.15 1.67 11.84
N LEU A 37 -4.86 1.07 13.00
CA LEU A 37 -5.72 0.04 13.62
C LEU A 37 -7.17 0.53 13.82
N THR A 38 -7.37 1.83 14.08
CA THR A 38 -8.70 2.45 14.24
C THR A 38 -9.38 2.80 12.92
N GLY A 39 -8.74 2.53 11.78
CA GLY A 39 -9.30 2.73 10.44
C GLY A 39 -8.99 4.08 9.77
N SER A 40 -8.22 4.96 10.41
CA SER A 40 -7.80 6.24 9.82
C SER A 40 -6.84 6.01 8.65
N VAL A 41 -7.02 6.71 7.54
CA VAL A 41 -6.17 6.55 6.35
C VAL A 41 -4.83 7.25 6.55
N LEU A 42 -3.73 6.51 6.36
CA LEU A 42 -2.36 7.02 6.41
C LEU A 42 -1.78 7.26 5.01
N PHE A 43 -2.12 6.38 4.06
CA PHE A 43 -1.63 6.47 2.69
C PHE A 43 -2.58 5.75 1.72
N LYS A 44 -2.64 6.20 0.46
CA LYS A 44 -3.41 5.56 -0.60
C LYS A 44 -2.59 5.54 -1.88
N SER A 45 -2.58 4.38 -2.54
CA SER A 45 -1.90 4.21 -3.82
C SER A 45 -2.78 3.46 -4.80
N SER A 46 -2.56 3.68 -6.10
CA SER A 46 -3.14 2.84 -7.16
C SER A 46 -2.32 1.57 -7.42
N LYS A 47 -1.26 1.32 -6.64
CA LYS A 47 -0.48 0.09 -6.69
C LYS A 47 -1.33 -1.08 -6.21
N THR A 48 -1.05 -2.26 -6.76
CA THR A 48 -1.82 -3.49 -6.54
C THR A 48 -1.18 -4.42 -5.52
N THR A 49 0.08 -4.16 -5.11
CA THR A 49 0.80 -4.94 -4.10
C THR A 49 1.12 -4.11 -2.86
N ILE A 50 1.15 -4.75 -1.69
CA ILE A 50 1.51 -4.10 -0.42
C ILE A 50 2.93 -3.55 -0.49
N LYS A 51 3.87 -4.34 -1.03
CA LYS A 51 5.27 -3.95 -1.21
C LYS A 51 5.39 -2.63 -1.96
N GLU A 52 4.87 -2.55 -3.19
CA GLU A 52 4.97 -1.33 -3.99
C GLU A 52 4.23 -0.14 -3.36
N THR A 53 3.16 -0.41 -2.61
CA THR A 53 2.40 0.63 -1.90
C THR A 53 3.21 1.21 -0.75
N VAL A 54 3.91 0.35 0.01
CA VAL A 54 4.78 0.76 1.12
C VAL A 54 6.04 1.44 0.60
N GLU A 55 6.67 0.91 -0.45
CA GLU A 55 7.84 1.55 -1.11
C GLU A 55 7.48 2.96 -1.58
N LYS A 56 6.35 3.10 -2.27
CA LYS A 56 5.86 4.41 -2.71
C LYS A 56 5.54 5.35 -1.53
N ALA A 57 4.96 4.82 -0.45
CA ALA A 57 4.70 5.62 0.75
C ALA A 57 6.00 6.14 1.36
N VAL A 58 7.06 5.33 1.39
CA VAL A 58 8.39 5.73 1.88
C VAL A 58 9.03 6.75 0.94
N GLU A 59 8.99 6.53 -0.37
CA GLU A 59 9.50 7.46 -1.39
C GLU A 59 8.85 8.85 -1.29
N GLU A 60 7.53 8.89 -1.05
CA GLU A 60 6.77 10.12 -0.87
C GLU A 60 6.89 10.71 0.55
N GLY A 61 7.64 10.09 1.45
CA GLY A 61 7.83 10.55 2.83
C GLY A 61 6.57 10.46 3.68
N ALA A 62 5.64 9.56 3.36
CA ALA A 62 4.39 9.38 4.08
C ALA A 62 4.65 8.93 5.53
N ASN A 63 3.93 9.55 6.47
CA ASN A 63 4.01 9.17 7.87
C ASN A 63 3.16 7.91 8.13
N LEU A 64 3.81 6.74 8.13
CA LEU A 64 3.17 5.47 8.46
C LEU A 64 3.18 5.15 9.97
N ARG A 65 3.40 6.16 10.83
CA ARG A 65 3.26 6.00 12.28
C ARG A 65 1.85 5.48 12.58
N ASP A 66 1.79 4.44 13.41
CA ASP A 66 0.54 3.75 13.80
C ASP A 66 -0.12 2.90 12.70
N ALA A 67 0.57 2.63 11.58
CA ALA A 67 0.10 1.64 10.60
C ALA A 67 -0.01 0.26 11.26
N ASP A 68 -1.15 -0.41 11.05
CA ASP A 68 -1.33 -1.78 11.50
C ASP A 68 -0.78 -2.76 10.45
N LEU A 69 0.37 -3.35 10.75
CA LEU A 69 1.01 -4.40 9.95
C LEU A 69 0.87 -5.78 10.63
N GLY A 70 -0.07 -5.93 11.58
CA GLY A 70 -0.35 -7.19 12.26
C GLY A 70 -0.69 -8.31 11.29
N GLY A 71 0.04 -9.43 11.36
CA GLY A 71 -0.16 -10.60 10.49
C GLY A 71 0.49 -10.48 9.11
N ALA A 72 1.22 -9.40 8.81
CA ALA A 72 2.01 -9.30 7.58
C ALA A 72 3.21 -10.26 7.62
N ASP A 73 3.47 -10.96 6.51
CA ASP A 73 4.74 -11.64 6.30
C ASP A 73 5.80 -10.60 5.92
N LEU A 74 6.76 -10.38 6.82
CA LEU A 74 7.89 -9.47 6.63
C LEU A 74 9.20 -10.22 6.35
N GLY A 75 9.13 -11.50 5.96
CA GLY A 75 10.29 -12.29 5.57
C GLY A 75 11.12 -11.59 4.48
N GLY A 76 12.41 -11.39 4.73
CA GLY A 76 13.34 -10.73 3.80
C GLY A 76 13.26 -9.19 3.77
N ALA A 77 12.46 -8.56 4.62
CA ALA A 77 12.46 -7.10 4.75
C ALA A 77 13.78 -6.60 5.38
N ASN A 78 14.28 -5.46 4.89
CA ASN A 78 15.46 -4.79 5.45
C ASN A 78 15.04 -3.84 6.58
N PHE A 79 15.53 -4.09 7.80
CA PHE A 79 15.22 -3.29 8.99
C PHE A 79 16.39 -2.43 9.50
N PHE A 80 17.48 -2.26 8.73
CA PHE A 80 18.71 -1.57 9.14
C PHE A 80 18.51 -0.13 9.65
N HIS A 81 17.42 0.54 9.28
CA HIS A 81 17.06 1.88 9.75
C HIS A 81 15.68 1.96 10.42
N ALA A 82 15.09 0.81 10.76
CA ALA A 82 13.82 0.78 11.45
C ALA A 82 13.97 1.32 12.88
N LYS A 83 13.14 2.29 13.25
CA LYS A 83 13.06 2.81 14.62
C LYS A 83 12.06 1.99 15.42
N PHE A 84 12.55 1.21 16.38
CA PHE A 84 11.71 0.44 17.30
C PHE A 84 11.40 1.25 18.56
N TYR A 85 10.16 1.71 18.68
CA TYR A 85 9.65 2.29 19.92
C TYR A 85 9.03 1.16 20.73
N GLY A 86 9.76 0.63 21.72
CA GLY A 86 9.33 -0.56 22.47
C GLY A 86 7.92 -0.42 23.07
N LYS A 87 7.09 -1.46 22.96
CA LYS A 87 5.74 -1.53 23.56
C LYS A 87 5.75 -1.82 25.08
N GLY A 88 6.79 -1.42 25.80
CA GLY A 88 6.92 -1.69 27.24
C GLY A 88 7.40 -3.10 27.60
N GLY A 89 8.06 -3.82 26.68
CA GLY A 89 8.87 -5.02 27.01
C GLY A 89 8.08 -6.26 27.44
N THR A 90 6.82 -6.41 27.05
CA THR A 90 5.99 -7.58 27.42
C THR A 90 6.24 -8.82 26.58
N THR A 91 6.83 -8.67 25.39
CA THR A 91 7.14 -9.77 24.48
C THR A 91 8.33 -10.57 24.99
N LYS A 92 8.12 -11.88 25.23
CA LYS A 92 9.17 -12.82 25.63
C LYS A 92 9.72 -13.52 24.39
N ILE A 93 11.04 -13.53 24.24
CA ILE A 93 11.75 -14.32 23.23
C ILE A 93 12.75 -15.27 23.91
N GLY A 94 12.99 -16.42 23.30
CA GLY A 94 14.03 -17.35 23.76
C GLY A 94 15.42 -16.79 23.50
N LYS A 95 16.41 -17.16 24.32
CA LYS A 95 17.81 -16.75 24.12
C LYS A 95 18.33 -17.17 22.73
N ASN A 96 17.89 -18.33 22.25
CA ASN A 96 18.21 -18.86 20.92
C ASN A 96 17.60 -18.04 19.75
N GLN A 97 16.68 -17.10 20.03
CA GLN A 97 16.08 -16.23 19.02
C GLN A 97 16.75 -14.86 18.96
N VAL A 98 17.61 -14.52 19.95
CA VAL A 98 18.21 -13.19 20.07
C VAL A 98 19.10 -12.90 18.87
N ASP A 99 19.99 -13.82 18.51
CA ASP A 99 20.94 -13.60 17.41
C ASP A 99 20.23 -13.46 16.07
N SER A 100 19.25 -14.31 15.79
CA SER A 100 18.45 -14.21 14.56
C SER A 100 17.64 -12.92 14.51
N PHE A 101 17.10 -12.46 15.64
CA PHE A 101 16.40 -11.18 15.73
C PHE A 101 17.35 -10.02 15.44
N MET A 102 18.53 -9.98 16.08
CA MET A 102 19.52 -8.91 15.86
C MET A 102 20.06 -8.93 14.42
N LEU A 103 20.30 -10.10 13.85
CA LEU A 103 20.73 -10.24 12.46
C LEU A 103 19.68 -9.71 11.48
N ALA A 104 18.38 -9.93 11.73
CA ALA A 104 17.30 -9.38 10.91
C ALA A 104 17.25 -7.83 10.96
N LEU A 105 17.75 -7.23 12.05
CA LEU A 105 17.95 -5.78 12.17
C LEU A 105 19.24 -5.29 11.52
N GLY A 106 20.05 -6.18 10.94
CA GLY A 106 21.37 -5.87 10.41
C GLY A 106 22.42 -5.63 11.50
N ILE A 107 22.19 -6.12 12.72
CA ILE A 107 23.09 -6.01 13.86
C ILE A 107 23.84 -7.33 14.01
N ILE A 108 25.16 -7.27 14.09
CA ILE A 108 26.02 -8.43 14.42
C ILE A 108 26.26 -8.42 15.92
N VAL A 109 26.00 -9.54 16.58
CA VAL A 109 26.30 -9.75 18.00
C VAL A 109 27.69 -10.38 18.07
N GLU A 110 28.61 -9.72 18.78
CA GLU A 110 29.95 -10.20 19.08
C GLU A 110 30.03 -10.64 20.56
N ASP A 111 30.96 -11.53 20.88
CA ASP A 111 31.17 -12.10 22.22
C ASP A 111 31.62 -11.07 23.28
#